data_AF-A0A959HR20-F1
#
_entry.id   AF-A0A959HR20-F1
#
_cell.length_a   1.000
_cell.length_b   1.000
_cell.length_c   1.000
_cell.angle_alpha   90.00
_cell.angle_beta   90.00
_cell.angle_gamma   90.00
#
_symmetry.space_group_name_H-M   'P 1'
#
loop_
_entity.id
_entity.type
_entity.pdbx_description
1 polymer ?
#
loop_
_entity_poly.entity_id
_entity_poly.type
_entity_poly.pdbx_seq_one_letter_code
_entity_poly.pdbx_strand_id
1 'polypeptide(L)'
;MSDVALIPFLPRIKLQEQLSSLVENREIYCLKSCELNIFETHQVAENVELQFSDMIVASMLRGKKLIKNDMGEKVEFVPGESALAAPNCKTCIDFPEASESNPTQCIALALDYQKVAEITNLLNEKYPQPDIEMFWQLNYDNFFFKNNVEIANILGKIIQTCQSDDLFKDAIADLGIQELIVKIIQFQSLDSMI
;
A
#
# COMPACT_ATOMS: atom_id res chain seq x y z
N MET A 1 18.82 1.56 -20.55
CA MET A 1 18.73 0.63 -19.40
C MET A 1 17.26 0.58 -19.05
N SER A 2 16.62 -0.56 -19.27
CA SER A 2 15.18 -0.73 -19.06
C SER A 2 14.86 -0.57 -17.57
N ASP A 3 14.00 0.39 -17.23
CA ASP A 3 13.38 0.52 -15.91
C ASP A 3 12.66 -0.79 -15.59
N VAL A 4 13.30 -1.64 -14.78
CA VAL A 4 12.63 -2.81 -14.20
C VAL A 4 11.76 -2.25 -13.09
N ALA A 5 10.44 -2.24 -13.28
CA ALA A 5 9.50 -1.86 -12.25
C ALA A 5 9.82 -2.61 -10.95
N LEU A 6 9.97 -1.87 -9.85
CA LEU A 6 10.30 -2.41 -8.54
C LEU A 6 9.01 -2.92 -7.88
N ILE A 7 8.70 -4.18 -8.16
CA ILE A 7 7.47 -4.82 -7.71
C ILE A 7 7.78 -5.64 -6.44
N PRO A 8 6.96 -5.54 -5.38
CA PRO A 8 7.06 -6.43 -4.22
C PRO A 8 6.94 -7.90 -4.63
N PHE A 9 7.21 -8.80 -3.69
CA PHE A 9 6.87 -10.22 -3.85
C PHE A 9 5.46 -10.38 -4.45
N LEU A 10 5.35 -11.13 -5.54
CA LEU A 10 4.10 -11.34 -6.28
C LEU A 10 3.32 -12.54 -5.70
N PRO A 11 2.18 -12.32 -5.02
CA PRO A 11 1.29 -13.41 -4.63
C PRO A 11 0.78 -14.14 -5.87
N ARG A 12 0.44 -15.43 -5.69
CA ARG A 12 -0.19 -16.21 -6.76
C ARG A 12 -1.58 -15.66 -7.06
N ILE A 13 -1.96 -15.68 -8.34
CA ILE A 13 -3.32 -15.38 -8.77
C ILE A 13 -4.20 -16.58 -8.51
N LYS A 14 -5.42 -16.34 -8.02
CA LYS A 14 -6.41 -17.41 -7.81
C LYS A 14 -7.01 -17.88 -9.13
N LEU A 15 -7.30 -19.18 -9.20
CA LEU A 15 -8.11 -19.73 -10.28
C LEU A 15 -9.54 -19.21 -10.15
N GLN A 16 -10.23 -19.06 -11.28
CA GLN A 16 -11.58 -18.51 -11.32
C GLN A 16 -12.57 -19.24 -10.38
N GLU A 17 -12.44 -20.55 -10.25
CA GLU A 17 -13.26 -21.38 -9.35
C GLU A 17 -13.07 -21.04 -7.85
N GLN A 18 -11.97 -20.38 -7.51
CA GLN A 18 -11.63 -19.96 -6.14
C GLN A 18 -12.02 -18.50 -5.87
N LEU A 19 -12.52 -17.78 -6.88
CA LEU A 19 -12.91 -16.38 -6.76
C LEU A 19 -14.33 -16.28 -6.20
N SER A 20 -14.49 -15.39 -5.23
CA SER A 20 -15.80 -14.99 -4.71
C SER A 20 -16.47 -13.91 -5.56
N SER A 21 -15.67 -13.15 -6.32
CA SER A 21 -16.07 -12.09 -7.24
C SER A 21 -15.06 -11.99 -8.39
N LEU A 22 -15.47 -11.53 -9.57
CA LEU A 22 -14.54 -11.22 -10.67
C LEU A 22 -13.95 -9.81 -10.57
N VAL A 23 -14.50 -8.97 -9.70
CA VAL A 23 -14.05 -7.59 -9.44
C VAL A 23 -13.74 -7.48 -7.96
N GLU A 24 -12.54 -7.04 -7.63
CA GLU A 24 -12.04 -6.86 -6.27
C GLU A 24 -12.23 -8.11 -5.39
N ASN A 25 -11.90 -9.29 -5.92
CA ASN A 25 -11.78 -10.48 -5.10
C ASN A 25 -10.71 -10.24 -4.03
N ARG A 26 -11.13 -10.24 -2.77
CA ARG A 26 -10.31 -9.84 -1.63
C ARG A 26 -9.85 -11.06 -0.83
N GLU A 27 -8.56 -11.11 -0.55
CA GLU A 27 -7.97 -11.99 0.45
C GLU A 27 -7.37 -11.17 1.58
N ILE A 28 -7.62 -11.60 2.81
CA ILE A 28 -7.32 -10.81 4.02
C ILE A 28 -6.41 -11.63 4.94
N TYR A 29 -5.35 -10.99 5.42
CA TYR A 29 -4.50 -11.50 6.49
C TYR A 29 -4.45 -10.47 7.62
N CYS A 30 -5.05 -10.81 8.76
CA CYS A 30 -5.07 -9.94 9.93
C CYS A 30 -3.93 -10.33 10.89
N LEU A 31 -3.09 -9.36 11.23
CA LEU A 31 -2.09 -9.43 12.30
C LEU A 31 -2.39 -8.36 13.36
N LYS A 32 -1.65 -8.34 14.46
CA LYS A 32 -1.91 -7.39 15.56
C LYS A 32 -1.82 -5.92 15.16
N SER A 33 -0.86 -5.56 14.31
CA SER A 33 -0.54 -4.17 13.97
C SER A 33 -0.96 -3.78 12.54
N CYS A 34 -1.51 -4.72 11.77
CA CYS A 34 -1.93 -4.46 10.39
C CYS A 34 -2.95 -5.47 9.87
N GLU A 35 -3.62 -5.07 8.80
CA GLU A 35 -4.40 -5.96 7.94
C GLU A 35 -3.89 -5.85 6.50
N LEU A 36 -3.39 -6.96 5.97
CA LEU A 36 -3.00 -7.05 4.57
C LEU A 36 -4.20 -7.51 3.74
N ASN A 37 -4.55 -6.69 2.76
CA ASN A 37 -5.57 -6.99 1.77
C ASN A 37 -4.93 -7.18 0.40
N ILE A 38 -5.17 -8.33 -0.22
CA ILE A 38 -4.76 -8.61 -1.60
C ILE A 38 -6.03 -8.61 -2.45
N PHE A 39 -6.06 -7.72 -3.44
CA PHE A 39 -7.20 -7.58 -4.35
C PHE A 39 -6.85 -8.10 -5.72
N GLU A 40 -7.79 -8.85 -6.32
CA GLU A 40 -7.71 -9.35 -7.67
C GLU A 40 -8.96 -8.97 -8.47
N THR A 41 -8.75 -8.33 -9.61
CA THR A 41 -9.81 -8.01 -10.57
C THR A 41 -9.51 -8.69 -11.90
N HIS A 42 -10.43 -9.54 -12.35
CA HIS A 42 -10.31 -10.45 -13.49
C HIS A 42 -11.22 -10.05 -14.66
N GLN A 43 -11.93 -8.94 -14.56
CA GLN A 43 -12.73 -8.38 -15.65
C GLN A 43 -12.74 -6.86 -15.63
N VAL A 44 -13.09 -6.26 -16.76
CA VAL A 44 -13.26 -4.80 -16.84
C VAL A 44 -14.36 -4.35 -15.90
N ALA A 45 -14.08 -3.29 -15.15
CA ALA A 45 -15.02 -2.66 -14.24
C ALA A 45 -14.79 -1.16 -14.18
N GLU A 46 -15.87 -0.41 -13.94
CA GLU A 46 -15.85 1.04 -13.82
C GLU A 46 -16.56 1.46 -12.53
N ASN A 47 -16.13 2.59 -11.97
CA ASN A 47 -16.70 3.21 -10.77
C ASN A 47 -16.71 2.27 -9.55
N VAL A 48 -15.65 1.48 -9.37
CA VAL A 48 -15.50 0.63 -8.19
C VAL A 48 -15.08 1.52 -7.02
N GLU A 49 -15.95 1.64 -6.03
CA GLU A 49 -15.69 2.45 -4.84
C GLU A 49 -15.03 1.62 -3.74
N LEU A 50 -13.93 2.13 -3.19
CA LEU A 50 -13.25 1.57 -2.02
C LEU A 50 -13.07 2.64 -0.96
N GLN A 51 -13.31 2.26 0.29
CA GLN A 51 -13.06 3.08 1.47
C GLN A 51 -12.51 2.19 2.58
N PHE A 52 -11.49 2.68 3.26
CA PHE A 52 -10.88 1.99 4.40
C PHE A 52 -10.98 2.90 5.63
N SER A 53 -11.26 2.32 6.80
CA SER A 53 -11.29 3.04 8.08
C SER A 53 -9.92 3.56 8.49
N ASP A 54 -8.89 2.80 8.17
CA ASP A 54 -7.52 3.00 8.61
C ASP A 54 -6.65 3.61 7.51
N MET A 55 -5.45 4.04 7.90
CA MET A 55 -4.42 4.47 6.96
C MET A 55 -3.99 3.27 6.10
N ILE A 56 -3.92 3.48 4.79
CA ILE A 56 -3.53 2.44 3.85
C ILE A 56 -2.21 2.78 3.17
N VAL A 57 -1.29 1.81 3.14
CA VAL A 57 -0.21 1.76 2.17
C VAL A 57 -0.62 0.81 1.05
N ALA A 58 -0.94 1.36 -0.13
CA ALA A 58 -1.31 0.59 -1.30
C ALA A 58 -0.12 0.42 -2.25
N SER A 59 -0.04 -0.71 -2.95
CA SER A 59 0.98 -0.93 -3.99
C SER A 59 0.41 -1.77 -5.12
N MET A 60 0.70 -1.35 -6.35
CA MET A 60 0.40 -2.19 -7.52
C MET A 60 1.39 -3.33 -7.65
N LEU A 61 0.87 -4.50 -7.96
CA LEU A 61 1.66 -5.70 -8.21
C LEU A 61 1.67 -6.06 -9.70
N ARG A 62 0.51 -6.03 -10.36
CA ARG A 62 0.38 -6.30 -11.79
C ARG A 62 -0.86 -5.66 -12.39
N GLY A 63 -0.91 -5.56 -13.72
CA GLY A 63 -2.03 -4.97 -14.44
C GLY A 63 -2.05 -3.45 -14.27
N LYS A 64 -3.22 -2.85 -14.33
CA LYS A 64 -3.39 -1.39 -14.30
C LYS A 64 -4.75 -1.03 -13.75
N LYS A 65 -4.78 0.00 -12.89
CA LYS A 65 -6.03 0.65 -12.48
C LYS A 65 -5.95 2.15 -12.71
N LEU A 66 -7.12 2.76 -12.91
CA LEU A 66 -7.27 4.20 -13.05
C LEU A 66 -7.98 4.71 -11.82
N ILE A 67 -7.30 5.54 -11.03
CA ILE A 67 -7.90 6.16 -9.83
C ILE A 67 -8.45 7.52 -10.23
N LYS A 68 -9.71 7.77 -9.90
CA LYS A 68 -10.36 9.07 -10.10
C LYS A 68 -10.04 9.96 -8.92
N ASN A 69 -9.50 11.15 -9.21
CA ASN A 69 -9.39 12.20 -8.21
C ASN A 69 -10.74 12.90 -8.00
N ASP A 70 -10.81 13.82 -7.04
CA ASP A 70 -12.03 14.57 -6.70
C ASP A 70 -12.54 15.44 -7.87
N MET A 71 -11.67 15.77 -8.83
CA MET A 71 -12.02 16.50 -10.06
C MET A 71 -12.49 15.58 -11.19
N GLY A 72 -12.52 14.26 -10.98
CA GLY A 72 -12.93 13.25 -11.97
C GLY A 72 -11.85 12.89 -12.99
N GLU A 73 -10.63 13.42 -12.83
CA GLU A 73 -9.49 13.05 -13.67
C GLU A 73 -8.98 11.66 -13.28
N LYS A 74 -8.56 10.89 -14.27
CA LYS A 74 -8.06 9.53 -14.09
C LYS A 74 -6.54 9.52 -14.06
N VAL A 75 -5.97 9.10 -12.93
CA VAL A 75 -4.53 8.89 -12.77
C VAL A 75 -4.24 7.40 -12.92
N GLU A 76 -3.25 7.07 -13.75
CA GLU A 76 -2.80 5.69 -13.89
C GLU A 76 -2.11 5.23 -12.61
N PHE A 77 -2.41 4.01 -12.19
CA PHE A 77 -1.72 3.35 -11.10
C PHE A 77 -1.24 1.98 -11.59
N VAL A 78 0.07 1.85 -11.78
CA VAL A 78 0.74 0.73 -12.45
C VAL A 78 1.83 0.10 -11.57
N PRO A 79 2.33 -1.11 -11.90
CA PRO A 79 3.32 -1.81 -11.08
C PRO A 79 4.59 -0.97 -10.88
N GLY A 80 5.08 -0.93 -9.64
CA GLY A 80 6.15 -0.02 -9.24
C GLY A 80 5.65 1.32 -8.68
N GLU A 81 4.34 1.51 -8.58
CA GLU A 81 3.74 2.65 -7.88
C GLU A 81 3.14 2.22 -6.55
N SER A 82 3.31 3.10 -5.57
CA SER A 82 2.73 2.95 -4.23
C SER A 82 1.98 4.22 -3.86
N ALA A 83 1.01 4.08 -2.97
CA ALA A 83 0.15 5.17 -2.58
C ALA A 83 -0.08 5.13 -1.07
N LEU A 84 -0.19 6.31 -0.48
CA LEU A 84 -0.61 6.47 0.90
C LEU A 84 -2.00 7.09 0.91
N ALA A 85 -2.97 6.37 1.44
CA ALA A 85 -4.32 6.88 1.60
C ALA A 85 -4.60 7.19 3.08
N ALA A 86 -5.19 8.36 3.31
CA ALA A 86 -5.68 8.75 4.63
C ALA A 86 -6.81 7.81 5.10
N PRO A 87 -6.99 7.66 6.42
CA PRO A 87 -8.18 7.07 7.01
C PRO A 87 -9.47 7.65 6.41
N ASN A 88 -10.43 6.79 6.08
CA ASN A 88 -11.73 7.13 5.50
C ASN A 88 -11.70 7.79 4.12
N CYS A 89 -10.55 7.81 3.43
CA CYS A 89 -10.46 8.26 2.06
C CYS A 89 -11.31 7.35 1.14
N LYS A 90 -12.23 7.96 0.39
CA LYS A 90 -13.00 7.26 -0.64
C LYS A 90 -12.25 7.35 -1.95
N THR A 91 -12.07 6.22 -2.60
CA THR A 91 -11.41 6.12 -3.90
C THR A 91 -12.35 5.48 -4.90
N CYS A 92 -12.39 6.02 -6.11
CA CYS A 92 -13.17 5.49 -7.21
C CYS A 92 -12.22 5.00 -8.30
N ILE A 93 -12.37 3.75 -8.71
CA ILE A 93 -11.38 3.03 -9.49
C ILE A 93 -12.01 2.40 -10.73
N ASP A 94 -11.34 2.52 -11.87
CA ASP A 94 -11.65 1.76 -13.07
C ASP A 94 -10.53 0.74 -13.36
N PHE A 95 -10.90 -0.42 -13.89
CA PHE A 95 -10.02 -1.51 -14.29
C PHE A 95 -10.15 -1.76 -15.81
N PRO A 96 -9.59 -0.89 -16.67
CA PRO A 96 -9.89 -0.91 -18.11
C PRO A 96 -9.31 -2.12 -18.86
N GLU A 97 -8.28 -2.76 -18.33
CA GLU A 97 -7.50 -3.81 -19.01
C GLU A 97 -7.56 -5.17 -18.31
N ALA A 98 -8.35 -5.27 -17.23
CA ALA A 98 -8.45 -6.48 -16.43
C ALA A 98 -9.21 -7.58 -17.20
N SER A 99 -8.61 -8.76 -17.28
CA SER A 99 -9.20 -9.97 -17.84
C SER A 99 -8.67 -11.21 -17.13
N GLU A 100 -9.27 -12.38 -17.36
CA GLU A 100 -8.79 -13.64 -16.78
C GLU A 100 -7.33 -13.94 -17.18
N SER A 101 -6.94 -13.59 -18.41
CA SER A 101 -5.56 -13.75 -18.90
C SER A 101 -4.62 -12.60 -18.49
N ASN A 102 -5.17 -11.47 -18.05
CA ASN A 102 -4.43 -10.29 -17.62
C ASN A 102 -5.11 -9.65 -16.39
N PRO A 103 -5.10 -10.34 -15.23
CA PRO A 103 -5.77 -9.84 -14.05
C PRO A 103 -5.01 -8.66 -13.47
N THR A 104 -5.73 -7.71 -12.89
CA THR A 104 -5.13 -6.63 -12.10
C THR A 104 -5.03 -7.08 -10.64
N GLN A 105 -3.84 -6.92 -10.05
CA GLN A 105 -3.59 -7.28 -8.66
C GLN A 105 -2.91 -6.12 -7.92
N CYS A 106 -3.42 -5.79 -6.76
CA CYS A 106 -2.82 -4.80 -5.88
C CYS A 106 -2.94 -5.22 -4.42
N ILE A 107 -2.13 -4.60 -3.58
CA ILE A 107 -2.26 -4.73 -2.13
C ILE A 107 -2.74 -3.42 -1.51
N ALA A 108 -3.45 -3.55 -0.40
CA ALA A 108 -3.71 -2.49 0.55
C ALA A 108 -3.33 -2.99 1.95
N LEU A 109 -2.26 -2.43 2.50
CA LEU A 109 -1.83 -2.69 3.87
C LEU A 109 -2.47 -1.64 4.77
N ALA A 110 -3.49 -2.03 5.52
CA ALA A 110 -4.08 -1.20 6.55
C ALA A 110 -3.22 -1.25 7.81
N LEU A 111 -2.86 -0.08 8.35
CA LEU A 111 -1.98 0.06 9.50
C LEU A 111 -2.77 0.52 10.72
N ASP A 112 -2.53 -0.12 11.86
CA ASP A 112 -3.13 0.29 13.12
C ASP A 112 -2.70 1.71 13.51
N TYR A 113 -3.68 2.55 13.86
CA TYR A 113 -3.44 3.95 14.20
C TYR A 113 -2.53 4.12 15.43
N GLN A 114 -2.69 3.26 16.46
CA GLN A 114 -1.85 3.35 17.66
C GLN A 114 -0.40 3.07 17.29
N LYS A 115 -0.17 2.08 16.43
CA LYS A 115 1.18 1.76 15.96
C LYS A 115 1.83 2.91 15.19
N VAL A 116 1.09 3.52 14.27
CA VAL A 116 1.57 4.70 13.53
C VAL A 116 1.93 5.83 14.50
N ALA A 117 1.05 6.13 15.45
CA ALA A 117 1.28 7.18 16.45
C ALA A 117 2.50 6.90 17.35
N GLU A 118 2.66 5.66 17.81
CA GLU A 118 3.83 5.23 18.61
C GLU A 118 5.14 5.48 17.87
N ILE A 119 5.21 5.14 16.58
CA ILE A 119 6.41 5.30 15.77
C ILE A 119 6.69 6.78 15.52
N THR A 120 5.68 7.57 15.17
CA THR A 120 5.83 9.00 14.96
C THR A 120 6.29 9.71 16.24
N ASN A 121 5.74 9.36 17.40
CA ASN A 121 6.17 9.90 18.68
C ASN A 121 7.61 9.48 19.02
N LEU A 122 7.97 8.21 18.82
CA LEU A 122 9.33 7.72 19.01
C LEU A 122 10.35 8.53 18.19
N LEU A 123 10.03 8.82 16.93
CA LEU A 123 10.87 9.62 16.05
C LEU A 123 11.00 11.05 16.56
N ASN A 124 9.89 11.69 16.96
CA ASN A 124 9.89 13.05 17.48
C ASN A 124 10.67 13.18 18.81
N GLU A 125 10.62 12.17 19.67
CA GLU A 125 11.32 12.19 20.95
C GLU A 125 12.82 11.89 20.83
N LYS A 126 13.20 10.89 20.01
CA LYS A 126 14.59 10.38 19.98
C LYS A 126 15.41 10.87 18.79
N TYR A 127 14.73 11.28 17.72
CA TYR A 127 15.35 11.68 16.46
C TYR A 127 14.69 12.94 15.91
N PRO A 128 14.56 14.03 16.70
CA PRO A 128 13.83 15.24 16.27
C PRO A 128 14.41 15.83 14.99
N GLN A 129 13.59 16.55 14.23
CA GLN A 129 14.06 17.24 13.04
C GLN A 129 15.11 18.31 13.41
N PRO A 130 16.06 18.63 12.51
CA PRO A 130 17.06 19.66 12.76
C PRO A 130 16.45 21.05 12.96
N ASP A 131 15.28 21.29 12.37
CA ASP A 131 14.50 22.51 12.58
C ASP A 131 13.60 22.34 13.82
N ILE A 132 13.79 23.21 14.81
CA ILE A 132 13.24 23.07 16.18
C ILE A 132 11.71 23.17 16.19
N GLU A 133 11.11 23.73 15.14
CA GLU A 133 9.66 23.95 15.03
C GLU A 133 8.91 22.89 14.20
N MET A 134 9.61 21.92 13.60
CA MET A 134 8.97 20.89 12.77
C MET A 134 9.01 19.50 13.43
N PHE A 135 7.86 18.85 13.49
CA PHE A 135 7.71 17.47 13.94
C PHE A 135 7.58 16.53 12.74
N TRP A 136 8.13 15.31 12.85
CA TRP A 136 7.81 14.24 11.93
C TRP A 136 6.31 13.99 11.93
N GLN A 137 5.71 14.06 10.75
CA GLN A 137 4.31 13.75 10.50
C GLN A 137 4.18 13.07 9.14
N LEU A 138 3.17 12.24 9.01
CA LEU A 138 2.80 11.68 7.71
C LEU A 138 1.97 12.71 6.96
N ASN A 139 2.39 13.01 5.73
CA ASN A 139 1.64 13.84 4.82
C ASN A 139 0.70 12.96 3.98
N TYR A 140 -0.60 13.21 4.04
CA TYR A 140 -1.61 12.48 3.27
C TYR A 140 -2.06 13.23 2.01
N ASP A 141 -1.61 14.46 1.80
CA ASP A 141 -1.99 15.28 0.64
C ASP A 141 -1.37 14.72 -0.65
N ASN A 142 -0.20 14.08 -0.54
CA ASN A 142 0.44 13.33 -1.62
C ASN A 142 0.01 11.86 -1.60
N PHE A 143 -1.14 11.60 -2.22
CA PHE A 143 -1.71 10.25 -2.33
C PHE A 143 -0.77 9.25 -3.03
N PHE A 144 0.03 9.72 -3.99
CA PHE A 144 0.93 8.88 -4.79
C PHE A 144 2.39 9.17 -4.49
N PHE A 145 3.19 8.11 -4.40
CA PHE A 145 4.63 8.23 -4.49
C PHE A 145 5.20 7.11 -5.36
N LYS A 146 6.24 7.43 -6.13
CA LYS A 146 6.94 6.38 -6.87
C LYS A 146 7.60 5.44 -5.88
N ASN A 147 7.35 4.15 -6.05
CA ASN A 147 7.97 3.16 -5.18
C ASN A 147 9.49 3.26 -5.33
N ASN A 148 10.20 3.19 -4.21
CA ASN A 148 11.63 3.04 -4.23
C ASN A 148 11.99 1.58 -3.90
N VAL A 149 13.23 1.18 -4.19
CA VAL A 149 13.69 -0.20 -3.97
C VAL A 149 13.49 -0.63 -2.52
N GLU A 150 13.67 0.30 -1.58
CA GLU A 150 13.60 0.03 -0.15
C GLU A 150 12.17 -0.27 0.31
N ILE A 151 11.20 0.58 -0.02
CA ILE A 151 9.78 0.40 0.31
C ILE A 151 9.23 -0.86 -0.37
N ALA A 152 9.58 -1.09 -1.64
CA ALA A 152 9.20 -2.30 -2.37
C ALA A 152 9.65 -3.58 -1.64
N ASN A 153 10.90 -3.58 -1.16
CA ASN A 153 11.48 -4.71 -0.44
C ASN A 153 10.84 -4.91 0.94
N ILE A 154 10.57 -3.82 1.66
CA ILE A 154 9.89 -3.88 2.96
C ILE A 154 8.48 -4.43 2.80
N LEU A 155 7.70 -3.90 1.85
CA LEU A 155 6.36 -4.40 1.53
C LEU A 155 6.40 -5.88 1.13
N GLY A 156 7.36 -6.27 0.28
CA GLY A 156 7.55 -7.66 -0.11
C GLY A 156 7.76 -8.60 1.07
N LYS A 157 8.60 -8.20 2.03
CA LYS A 157 8.82 -8.95 3.29
C LYS A 157 7.54 -9.02 4.13
N ILE A 158 6.84 -7.90 4.31
CA ILE A 158 5.58 -7.86 5.08
C ILE A 158 4.55 -8.81 4.46
N ILE A 159 4.40 -8.80 3.13
CA ILE A 159 3.50 -9.72 2.41
C ILE A 159 3.87 -11.17 2.72
N GLN A 160 5.14 -11.53 2.55
CA GLN A 160 5.61 -12.90 2.84
C GLN A 160 5.37 -13.30 4.29
N THR A 161 5.61 -12.40 5.24
CA THR A 161 5.35 -12.64 6.67
C THR A 161 3.87 -12.82 6.97
N CYS A 162 2.99 -12.02 6.37
CA CYS A 162 1.54 -12.14 6.56
C CYS A 162 1.01 -13.49 6.05
N GLN A 163 1.55 -13.94 4.91
CA GLN A 163 1.18 -15.21 4.26
C GLN A 163 1.85 -16.45 4.88
N SER A 164 2.76 -16.28 5.84
CA SER A 164 3.46 -17.42 6.45
C SER A 164 2.67 -18.03 7.62
N ASP A 165 3.01 -19.28 7.92
CA ASP A 165 2.55 -20.01 9.11
C ASP A 165 3.55 -19.88 10.28
N ASP A 166 4.43 -18.87 10.26
CA ASP A 166 5.42 -18.66 11.31
C ASP A 166 4.74 -18.24 12.63
N LEU A 167 5.13 -18.88 13.73
CA LEU A 167 4.67 -18.57 15.08
C LEU A 167 4.98 -17.12 15.49
N PHE A 168 6.06 -16.55 14.96
CA PHE A 168 6.55 -15.21 15.28
C PHE A 168 6.13 -14.15 14.26
N LYS A 169 5.24 -14.47 13.31
CA LYS A 169 4.88 -13.56 12.22
C LYS A 169 4.37 -12.20 12.68
N ASP A 170 3.61 -12.12 13.78
CA ASP A 170 3.19 -10.84 14.35
C ASP A 170 4.37 -9.95 14.72
N ALA A 171 5.39 -10.51 15.39
CA ALA A 171 6.56 -9.76 15.82
C ALA A 171 7.43 -9.31 14.62
N ILE A 172 7.57 -10.19 13.62
CA ILE A 172 8.33 -9.88 12.40
C ILE A 172 7.61 -8.81 11.57
N ALA A 173 6.29 -8.92 11.43
CA ALA A 173 5.48 -7.93 10.73
C ALA A 173 5.54 -6.57 11.42
N ASP A 174 5.49 -6.55 12.76
CA ASP A 174 5.60 -5.33 13.55
C ASP A 174 6.91 -4.57 13.29
N LEU A 175 8.04 -5.28 13.21
CA LEU A 175 9.33 -4.69 12.82
C LEU A 175 9.31 -4.16 11.39
N GLY A 176 8.73 -4.91 10.45
CA GLY A 176 8.58 -4.47 9.06
C GLY A 176 7.72 -3.22 8.92
N ILE A 177 6.63 -3.11 9.69
CA ILE A 177 5.76 -1.94 9.74
C ILE A 177 6.49 -0.73 10.30
N GLN A 178 7.26 -0.92 11.38
CA GLN A 178 8.11 0.14 11.93
C GLN A 178 9.10 0.67 10.88
N GLU A 179 9.82 -0.22 10.21
CA GLU A 179 10.75 0.15 9.15
C GLU A 179 10.03 0.89 8.01
N LEU A 180 8.87 0.39 7.58
CA LEU A 180 8.06 0.99 6.52
C LEU A 180 7.66 2.43 6.82
N ILE A 181 7.08 2.67 8.01
CA ILE A 181 6.58 4.00 8.40
C ILE A 181 7.73 5.00 8.48
N VAL A 182 8.87 4.60 9.07
CA VAL A 182 10.07 5.43 9.14
C VAL A 182 10.54 5.83 7.73
N LYS A 183 10.56 4.87 6.79
CA LYS A 183 10.98 5.12 5.41
C LYS A 183 10.02 6.02 4.64
N ILE A 184 8.71 5.88 4.85
CA ILE A 184 7.70 6.76 4.24
C ILE A 184 7.90 8.20 4.75
N ILE A 185 8.03 8.40 6.07
CA ILE A 185 8.24 9.73 6.66
C ILE A 185 9.52 10.38 6.10
N GLN A 186 10.62 9.61 6.05
CA GLN A 186 11.89 10.08 5.47
C GLN A 186 11.72 10.48 4.00
N PHE A 187 11.04 9.65 3.21
CA PHE A 187 10.80 9.91 1.80
C PHE A 187 10.00 11.20 1.58
N GLN A 188 8.88 11.37 2.29
CA GLN A 188 8.04 12.56 2.20
C GLN A 188 8.78 13.84 2.62
N SER A 189 9.65 13.74 3.62
CA SER A 189 10.42 14.88 4.10
C SER A 189 11.51 15.31 3.12
N LEU A 190 12.14 14.36 2.42
CA LEU A 190 13.12 14.68 1.38
C LEU A 190 12.46 15.29 0.13
N ASP A 191 11.28 14.81 -0.26
CA ASP A 191 10.52 15.35 -1.39
C ASP A 191 10.05 16.79 -1.13
N SER A 192 9.70 17.11 0.13
CA SER A 192 9.30 18.45 0.55
C SER A 192 10.45 19.47 0.61
N MET A 193 11.71 19.02 0.49
CA MET A 193 12.91 19.87 0.52
C MET A 193 13.45 20.22 -0.88
N ILE A 194 12.77 19.78 -1.95
CA ILE A 194 13.11 20.04 -3.35
C ILE A 194 12.09 21.00 -3.96
#